data_AF-A0A520I2M0-F1
#
_entry.id   AF-A0A520I2M0-F1
#
_cell.length_a   1.000
_cell.length_b   1.000
_cell.length_c   1.000
_cell.angle_alpha   90.00
_cell.angle_beta   90.00
_cell.angle_gamma   90.00
#
_symmetry.space_group_name_H-M   'P 1'
#
loop_
_entity.id
_entity.type
_entity.pdbx_description
1 polymer ?
#
loop_
_entity_poly.entity_id
_entity_poly.type
_entity_poly.pdbx_seq_one_letter_code
_entity_poly.pdbx_strand_id
1 'polypeptide(L)'
;HENICRYIHLPVQSGNTRILSQMNRTYTREWYLSKVKRIREIMPDCGISTDVISGFCGETEEVTRETYRCAAGRMSVRYCEKTRSNSRAAHQHLV
;
A
#
# COMPACT_ATOMS: atom_id res chain seq x y z
N HIS A 1 -2.90 8.79 -28.12
CA HIS A 1 -4.09 8.73 -27.25
C HIS A 1 -4.13 9.96 -26.37
N GLU A 2 -5.04 10.90 -26.65
CA GLU A 2 -5.07 12.23 -26.01
C GLU A 2 -5.96 12.29 -24.75
N ASN A 3 -6.65 11.19 -24.41
CA ASN A 3 -7.61 11.11 -23.30
C ASN A 3 -7.16 10.23 -22.12
N ILE A 4 -5.90 9.77 -22.10
CA ILE A 4 -5.39 8.96 -20.98
C ILE A 4 -4.81 9.89 -19.93
N CYS A 5 -5.52 10.03 -18.81
CA CYS A 5 -5.07 10.82 -17.67
C CYS A 5 -3.76 10.24 -17.12
N ARG A 6 -2.73 11.08 -16.95
CA ARG A 6 -1.42 10.68 -16.40
C ARG A 6 -1.47 10.59 -14.86
N TYR A 7 -2.50 9.93 -14.35
CA TYR A 7 -2.73 9.74 -12.93
C TYR A 7 -3.07 8.29 -12.65
N ILE A 8 -2.20 7.62 -11.90
CA ILE A 8 -2.37 6.21 -11.56
C ILE A 8 -2.57 6.10 -10.06
N HIS A 9 -3.72 5.55 -9.68
CA HIS A 9 -3.97 5.14 -8.30
C HIS A 9 -3.53 3.69 -8.11
N LEU A 10 -2.47 3.49 -7.32
CA LEU A 10 -1.89 2.20 -7.03
C LEU A 10 -1.83 1.99 -5.51
N PRO A 11 -2.80 1.28 -4.92
CA PRO A 11 -2.88 1.11 -3.47
C PRO A 11 -1.77 0.17 -3.00
N VAL A 12 -0.83 0.67 -2.20
CA VAL A 12 0.20 -0.16 -1.55
C VAL A 12 -0.37 -0.88 -0.34
N GLN A 13 -1.37 -0.29 0.32
CA GLN A 13 -2.05 -0.76 1.53
C GLN A 13 -1.14 -0.87 2.77
N SER A 14 0.00 -1.58 2.70
CA SER A 14 1.03 -1.60 3.74
C SER A 14 2.41 -1.70 3.10
N GLY A 15 3.41 -1.07 3.72
CA GLY A 15 4.81 -1.12 3.27
C GLY A 15 5.56 -2.37 3.70
N ASN A 16 4.90 -3.30 4.40
CA ASN A 16 5.51 -4.52 4.91
C ASN A 16 4.86 -5.77 4.31
N THR A 17 5.69 -6.62 3.71
CA THR A 17 5.27 -7.86 3.04
C THR A 17 4.54 -8.83 3.98
N ARG A 18 4.86 -8.84 5.28
CA ARG A 18 4.17 -9.68 6.28
C ARG A 18 2.73 -9.24 6.49
N ILE A 19 2.49 -7.93 6.61
CA ILE A 19 1.13 -7.39 6.74
C ILE A 19 0.35 -7.58 5.44
N LEU A 20 0.99 -7.37 4.27
CA LEU A 20 0.36 -7.66 2.98
C LEU A 20 -0.10 -9.13 2.88
N SER A 21 0.73 -10.07 3.33
CA SER A 21 0.36 -11.49 3.37
C SER A 21 -0.81 -11.75 4.32
N GLN A 22 -0.84 -11.12 5.50
CA GLN A 22 -1.96 -11.24 6.45
C GLN A 22 -3.26 -10.62 5.90
N MET A 23 -3.14 -9.60 5.06
CA MET A 23 -4.26 -9.01 4.30
C MET A 23 -4.69 -9.86 3.09
N ASN A 24 -4.12 -11.06 2.92
CA ASN A 24 -4.35 -11.97 1.80
C ASN A 24 -3.99 -11.35 0.43
N ARG A 25 -2.91 -10.57 0.39
CA ARG A 25 -2.33 -10.04 -0.86
C ARG A 25 -1.20 -10.95 -1.34
N THR A 26 -1.15 -11.16 -2.66
CA THR A 26 -0.17 -12.03 -3.33
C THR A 26 1.07 -11.27 -3.83
N TYR A 27 1.21 -9.98 -3.49
CA TYR A 27 2.33 -9.14 -3.93
C TYR A 27 3.18 -8.69 -2.74
N THR A 28 4.46 -8.43 -3.01
CA THR A 28 5.42 -7.92 -2.03
C THR A 28 5.67 -6.44 -2.20
N ARG A 29 6.30 -5.82 -1.20
CA ARG A 29 6.77 -4.43 -1.27
C ARG A 29 7.69 -4.20 -2.48
N GLU A 30 8.60 -5.13 -2.74
CA GLU A 30 9.59 -5.03 -3.83
C GLU A 30 8.88 -5.05 -5.18
N TRP A 31 7.87 -5.91 -5.32
CA TRP A 31 7.05 -5.94 -6.53
C TRP A 31 6.37 -4.59 -6.77
N TYR A 32 5.77 -3.98 -5.74
CA TYR A 32 5.15 -2.66 -5.83
C TYR A 32 6.16 -1.58 -6.27
N LEU A 33 7.32 -1.51 -5.60
CA LEU A 33 8.36 -0.52 -5.91
C LEU A 33 8.89 -0.69 -7.34
N SER A 34 9.04 -1.93 -7.81
CA SER A 34 9.45 -2.20 -9.19
C SER A 34 8.44 -1.67 -10.21
N LYS A 35 7.13 -1.78 -9.92
CA LYS A 35 6.07 -1.26 -10.78
C LYS A 35 6.06 0.26 -10.78
N VAL A 36 6.18 0.90 -9.61
CA VAL A 36 6.27 2.36 -9.51
C VAL A 36 7.48 2.89 -10.27
N LYS A 37 8.64 2.25 -10.12
CA LYS A 37 9.85 2.59 -10.88
C LYS A 37 9.61 2.48 -12.39
N ARG A 38 9.03 1.37 -12.84
CA ARG A 38 8.72 1.14 -14.26
C ARG A 38 7.74 2.18 -14.82
N ILE A 39 6.71 2.55 -14.06
CA ILE A 39 5.76 3.60 -14.44
C ILE A 39 6.49 4.93 -14.57
N ARG A 40 7.38 5.28 -13.63
CA ARG A 40 8.18 6.51 -13.69
C ARG A 40 9.17 6.54 -14.85
N GLU A 41 9.72 5.39 -15.24
CA GLU A 41 10.60 5.28 -16.41
C GLU A 41 9.85 5.52 -17.73
N ILE A 42 8.60 5.03 -17.85
CA ILE A 42 7.79 5.21 -19.05
C ILE A 42 7.11 6.59 -19.06
N MET A 43 6.68 7.08 -17.90
CA MET A 43 5.92 8.31 -17.71
C MET A 43 6.42 9.09 -16.49
N PRO A 44 7.49 9.90 -16.63
CA PRO A 44 8.09 10.64 -15.52
C PRO A 44 7.12 11.64 -14.87
N ASP A 45 6.26 12.27 -15.68
CA ASP A 45 5.27 13.28 -15.24
C ASP A 45 3.94 12.67 -14.76
N CYS A 46 3.88 11.35 -14.56
CA CYS A 46 2.68 10.71 -14.02
C CYS A 46 2.51 11.03 -12.53
N GLY A 47 1.33 11.52 -12.16
CA GLY A 47 0.88 11.54 -10.77
C GLY A 47 0.60 10.11 -10.30
N ILE A 48 1.16 9.72 -9.16
CA ILE A 48 0.88 8.42 -8.56
C ILE A 48 0.27 8.67 -7.19
N SER A 49 -0.92 8.14 -6.96
CA SER A 49 -1.54 8.13 -5.65
C SER A 49 -1.53 6.74 -5.06
N THR A 50 -1.37 6.66 -3.75
CA THR A 50 -1.39 5.41 -3.01
C THR A 50 -2.29 5.53 -1.79
N ASP A 51 -3.04 4.48 -1.52
CA ASP A 51 -3.75 4.32 -0.26
C ASP A 51 -2.89 3.50 0.69
N VAL A 52 -2.74 4.01 1.91
CA VAL A 52 -2.09 3.38 3.03
C VAL A 52 -3.16 3.07 4.08
N ILE A 53 -3.16 1.82 4.55
CA ILE A 53 -4.00 1.35 5.64
C ILE A 53 -3.11 1.19 6.85
N SER A 54 -3.57 1.70 7.99
CA SER A 54 -2.88 1.57 9.28
C SER A 54 -3.87 1.11 10.34
N GLY A 55 -3.35 0.45 11.37
CA GLY A 55 -4.15 -0.13 12.45
C GLY A 55 -4.72 -1.49 12.08
N PHE A 56 -4.03 -2.27 11.23
CA PHE A 56 -4.38 -3.67 11.01
C PHE A 56 -4.00 -4.53 12.22
N CYS A 57 -4.80 -5.55 12.56
CA CYS A 57 -4.49 -6.46 13.66
C CYS A 57 -3.10 -7.10 13.48
N GLY A 58 -2.16 -6.80 14.38
CA GLY A 58 -0.78 -7.29 14.32
C GLY A 58 0.23 -6.34 13.67
N GLU A 59 -0.19 -5.13 13.30
CA GLU A 59 0.70 -4.07 12.82
C GLU A 59 1.40 -3.39 14.02
N THR A 60 2.73 -3.44 14.04
CA THR A 60 3.53 -2.71 15.05
C THR A 60 3.81 -1.28 14.56
N GLU A 61 4.10 -0.37 15.48
CA GLU A 61 4.47 1.02 15.15
C GLU A 61 5.64 1.10 14.14
N GLU A 62 6.55 0.12 14.19
CA GLU A 62 7.66 0.01 13.25
C GLU A 62 7.18 -0.26 11.83
N VAL A 63 6.20 -1.15 11.64
CA VAL A 63 5.61 -1.44 10.33
C VAL A 63 4.85 -0.22 9.78
N THR A 64 4.16 0.51 10.65
CA THR A 64 3.54 1.78 10.29
C THR A 64 4.61 2.76 9.78
N ARG A 65 5.74 2.86 10.49
CA ARG A 65 6.88 3.72 10.12
C ARG A 65 7.52 3.29 8.79
N GLU A 66 7.66 2.00 8.54
CA GLU A 66 8.13 1.46 7.25
C GLU A 66 7.19 1.81 6.10
N THR A 67 5.88 1.77 6.35
CA THR A 67 4.85 2.13 5.37
C THR A 67 4.92 3.61 5.01
N TYR A 68 5.09 4.49 6.00
CA TYR A 68 5.33 5.91 5.75
C TYR A 68 6.61 6.16 4.96
N ARG A 69 7.71 5.45 5.27
CA ARG A 69 8.96 5.53 4.49
C ARG A 69 8.77 5.11 3.04
N CYS A 70 7.96 4.10 2.76
CA CYS A 70 7.63 3.71 1.39
C CYS A 70 6.82 4.78 0.65
N ALA A 71 5.91 5.43 1.36
CA ALA A 71 4.99 6.41 0.80
C ALA A 71 5.57 7.84 0.68
N ALA A 72 6.70 8.13 1.33
CA ALA A 72 7.37 9.43 1.36
C ALA A 72 7.95 9.92 0.02
N GLY A 73 7.79 9.17 -1.07
CA GLY A 73 8.10 9.65 -2.43
C GLY A 73 7.16 10.78 -2.87
N ARG A 74 7.38 11.36 -4.07
CA ARG A 74 6.42 12.26 -4.75
C ARG A 74 5.13 11.49 -5.11
N MET A 75 4.36 11.09 -4.12
CA MET A 75 3.13 10.30 -4.23
C MET A 75 2.09 10.92 -3.32
N SER A 76 0.85 11.04 -3.79
CA SER A 76 -0.25 11.46 -2.93
C SER A 76 -0.68 10.28 -2.06
N VAL A 77 -0.59 10.45 -0.74
CA VAL A 77 -0.87 9.39 0.24
C VAL A 77 -2.24 9.64 0.86
N ARG A 78 -3.14 8.67 0.72
CA ARG A 78 -4.41 8.65 1.47
C ARG A 78 -4.25 7.68 2.64
N TYR A 79 -4.43 8.18 3.85
CA TYR A 79 -4.42 7.37 5.07
C TYR A 79 -5.82 6.88 5.40
N CYS A 80 -5.97 5.58 5.68
CA CYS A 80 -7.20 4.99 6.18
C CYS A 80 -6.91 4.18 7.44
N GLU A 81 -7.41 4.66 8.58
CA GLU A 81 -7.31 3.93 9.84
C GLU A 81 -8.43 2.89 9.94
N LYS A 82 -8.06 1.63 10.08
CA LYS A 82 -9.05 0.56 10.33
C LYS A 82 -9.17 0.27 11.83
N THR A 83 -9.87 1.14 12.55
CA THR A 83 -10.39 0.82 13.88
C THR A 83 -11.59 -0.13 13.75
N ARG A 84 -11.39 -1.38 13.34
CA ARG A 84 -12.48 -2.36 13.23
C ARG A 84 -12.20 -3.57 14.10
N SER A 85 -12.83 -3.57 15.27
CA SER A 85 -13.02 -4.71 16.18
C SER A 85 -13.72 -5.92 15.56
N ASN A 86 -14.16 -5.88 14.28
CA ASN A 86 -15.01 -6.93 13.74
C ASN A 86 -14.94 -7.15 12.20
N SER A 87 -13.74 -7.11 11.60
CA SER A 87 -13.58 -7.49 10.18
C SER A 87 -12.73 -8.74 10.01
N ARG A 88 -13.13 -9.60 9.06
CA ARG A 88 -12.66 -10.97 8.72
C ARG A 88 -11.17 -11.33 8.90
N ALA A 89 -10.28 -10.35 9.00
CA ALA A 89 -8.87 -10.56 9.35
C ALA A 89 -8.64 -11.09 10.79
N ALA A 90 -9.64 -10.99 11.67
CA ALA A 90 -9.55 -11.53 13.03
C ALA A 90 -9.78 -13.06 13.11
N HIS A 91 -10.27 -13.72 12.06
CA HIS A 91 -10.62 -15.14 12.07
C HIS A 91 -9.58 -16.00 11.33
N GLN A 92 -8.32 -15.95 11.77
CA GLN A 92 -7.36 -17.00 11.44
C GLN A 92 -6.71 -17.49 12.74
N HIS A 93 -7.40 -18.48 13.33
CA HIS A 93 -7.21 -19.19 14.62
C HIS A 93 -7.76 -18.47 15.86
N LEU A 94 -8.69 -19.04 16.65
CA LEU A 94 -8.90 -20.47 16.97
C LEU A 94 -10.21 -21.09 16.43
N VAL A 95 -10.06 -22.38 16.08
CA VAL A 95 -10.97 -23.39 15.49
C VAL A 95 -11.34 -23.23 14.01
#